data_AF-A0A2X3EEJ0-F1
#
_entry.id   AF-A0A2X3EEJ0-F1
#
_cell.length_a   1.000
_cell.length_b   1.000
_cell.length_c   1.000
_cell.angle_alpha   90.00
_cell.angle_beta   90.00
_cell.angle_gamma   90.00
#
_symmetry.space_group_name_H-M   'P 1'
#
loop_
_entity.id
_entity.type
_entity.pdbx_description
1 polymer ?
#
loop_
_entity_poly.entity_id
_entity_poly.type
_entity_poly.pdbx_seq_one_letter_code
_entity_poly.pdbx_strand_id
1 'polypeptide(L)'
;MPFRALIDACWKEKYTTARFTRDLIAGITVGIIAIPLAMALAIGSGVPPQYGLYTSAVAGIVIALTGGSRFSVSGPTAAFVVILYPVSQQFGLAGLLVATLMSGIFLILFGLARLAA
;
A
#
# COMPACT_ATOMS: atom_id res chain seq x y z
N MET A 1 -6.96 11.27 11.85
CA MET A 1 -8.38 10.97 11.54
C MET A 1 -8.39 10.18 10.24
N PRO A 2 -9.03 8.98 10.21
CA PRO A 2 -9.21 8.25 8.96
C PRO A 2 -10.01 9.13 7.98
N PHE A 3 -9.78 8.99 6.67
CA PHE A 3 -10.48 9.74 5.59
C PHE A 3 -10.17 11.24 5.46
N ARG A 4 -9.17 11.78 6.16
CA ARG A 4 -8.79 13.20 6.04
C ARG A 4 -8.40 13.58 4.60
N ALA A 5 -7.73 12.68 3.86
CA ALA A 5 -7.35 12.93 2.48
C ALA A 5 -8.56 13.11 1.54
N LEU A 6 -9.62 12.31 1.72
CA LEU A 6 -10.85 12.41 0.95
C LEU A 6 -11.62 13.69 1.29
N ILE A 7 -11.71 14.03 2.59
CA ILE A 7 -12.39 15.24 3.07
C ILE A 7 -11.65 16.51 2.62
N ASP A 8 -10.33 16.55 2.70
CA ASP A 8 -9.57 17.72 2.25
C ASP A 8 -9.63 17.89 0.72
N ALA A 9 -9.64 16.78 -0.05
CA ALA A 9 -9.75 16.81 -1.51
C ALA A 9 -11.15 17.23 -2.01
N CYS A 10 -12.23 16.77 -1.37
CA CYS A 10 -13.59 17.11 -1.78
C CYS A 10 -14.14 18.40 -1.14
N TRP A 11 -13.74 18.74 0.10
CA TRP A 11 -14.45 19.73 0.91
C TRP A 11 -13.71 21.06 1.08
N LYS A 12 -12.37 21.11 0.97
CA LYS A 12 -11.61 22.33 1.31
C LYS A 12 -10.95 23.06 0.15
N GLU A 13 -10.61 22.40 -0.95
CA GLU A 13 -9.96 23.06 -2.09
C GLU A 13 -10.80 22.96 -3.37
N LYS A 14 -10.97 24.09 -4.09
CA LYS A 14 -11.52 24.07 -5.46
C LYS A 14 -10.61 23.26 -6.37
N TYR A 15 -10.97 22.01 -6.62
CA TYR A 15 -10.25 21.12 -7.52
C TYR A 15 -10.32 21.69 -8.95
N THR A 16 -9.19 22.17 -9.45
CA THR A 16 -9.09 22.91 -10.72
C THR A 16 -8.61 21.97 -11.82
N THR A 17 -8.98 22.20 -13.08
CA THR A 17 -8.53 21.38 -14.23
C THR A 17 -7.00 21.29 -14.33
N ALA A 18 -6.28 22.36 -13.97
CA ALA A 18 -4.82 22.40 -13.90
C ALA A 18 -4.23 21.54 -12.77
N ARG A 19 -4.98 21.30 -11.68
CA ARG A 19 -4.57 20.37 -10.61
C ARG A 19 -4.80 18.92 -11.02
N PHE A 20 -5.94 18.63 -11.65
CA PHE A 20 -6.22 17.29 -12.17
C PHE A 20 -5.12 16.81 -13.14
N THR A 21 -4.66 17.67 -14.05
CA THR A 21 -3.56 17.33 -14.97
C THR A 21 -2.25 17.06 -14.23
N ARG A 22 -1.93 17.84 -13.19
CA ARG A 22 -0.72 17.61 -12.37
C ARG A 22 -0.80 16.32 -11.58
N ASP A 23 -1.95 16.04 -10.96
CA ASP A 23 -2.17 14.81 -10.20
C ASP A 23 -2.17 13.57 -11.11
N LEU A 24 -2.70 13.69 -12.33
CA LEU A 24 -2.66 12.63 -13.33
C LEU A 24 -1.23 12.32 -13.77
N ILE A 25 -0.43 13.34 -14.09
CA ILE A 25 0.98 13.17 -14.46
C ILE A 25 1.76 12.55 -13.29
N ALA A 26 1.54 13.03 -12.07
CA ALA A 26 2.18 12.48 -10.87
C ALA A 26 1.77 11.02 -10.61
N GLY A 27 0.49 10.67 -10.80
CA GLY A 27 0.01 9.30 -10.65
C GLY A 27 0.63 8.36 -11.69
N ILE A 28 0.75 8.80 -12.94
CA ILE A 28 1.38 8.02 -14.01
C ILE A 28 2.88 7.79 -13.72
N THR A 29 3.63 8.83 -13.35
CA THR A 29 5.06 8.69 -13.06
C THR A 29 5.33 7.78 -11.88
N VAL A 30 4.56 7.94 -10.79
CA VAL A 30 4.64 7.06 -9.61
C VAL A 30 4.23 5.63 -9.97
N GLY A 31 3.17 5.44 -10.76
CA GLY A 31 2.70 4.12 -11.19
C GLY A 31 3.74 3.35 -12.01
N ILE A 32 4.41 4.03 -12.95
CA ILE A 32 5.49 3.43 -13.76
C ILE A 32 6.65 2.96 -12.88
N ILE A 33 7.01 3.72 -11.84
CA ILE A 33 8.08 3.35 -10.90
C ILE A 33 7.64 2.24 -9.94
N ALA A 34 6.36 2.20 -9.57
CA ALA A 34 5.81 1.23 -8.63
C ALA A 34 5.77 -0.20 -9.19
N ILE A 35 5.54 -0.37 -10.50
CA ILE A 35 5.50 -1.68 -11.18
C ILE A 35 6.78 -2.49 -10.96
N PRO A 36 7.99 -2.02 -11.35
CA PRO A 36 9.22 -2.77 -11.17
C PRO A 36 9.58 -2.96 -9.69
N LEU A 37 9.30 -1.95 -8.85
CA LEU A 37 9.53 -2.04 -7.41
C LEU A 37 8.72 -3.17 -6.77
N ALA A 38 7.43 -3.26 -7.07
CA ALA A 38 6.54 -4.28 -6.54
C ALA A 38 6.96 -5.69 -6.99
N MET A 39 7.36 -5.84 -8.26
CA MET A 39 7.86 -7.11 -8.80
C MET A 39 9.15 -7.54 -8.11
N ALA A 40 10.10 -6.61 -7.93
CA ALA A 40 11.39 -6.88 -7.27
C ALA A 40 11.19 -7.35 -5.82
N LEU A 41 10.29 -6.72 -5.08
CA LEU A 41 10.00 -7.05 -3.69
C LEU A 41 9.26 -8.40 -3.54
N ALA A 42 8.39 -8.74 -4.50
CA ALA A 42 7.76 -10.06 -4.55
C ALA A 42 8.79 -11.17 -4.76
N ILE A 43 9.69 -10.99 -5.74
CA ILE A 43 10.79 -11.92 -6.00
C ILE A 43 11.69 -12.06 -4.77
N GLY A 44 12.05 -10.94 -4.14
CA GLY A 44 12.84 -10.94 -2.90
C GLY A 44 12.16 -11.64 -1.73
N SER A 45 10.83 -11.70 -1.71
CA SER A 45 10.05 -12.39 -0.66
C SER A 45 9.84 -13.88 -0.96
N GLY A 46 10.39 -14.39 -2.07
CA GLY A 46 10.27 -15.80 -2.48
C GLY A 46 8.94 -16.16 -3.15
N VAL A 47 8.19 -15.17 -3.67
CA VAL A 47 6.91 -15.39 -4.37
C VAL A 47 6.95 -14.90 -5.81
N PRO A 48 6.12 -15.47 -6.71
CA PRO A 48 6.02 -15.00 -8.09
C PRO A 48 5.70 -13.49 -8.20
N PRO A 49 6.29 -12.77 -9.18
CA PRO A 49 6.19 -11.31 -9.29
C PRO A 49 4.76 -10.79 -9.47
N GLN A 50 3.87 -11.60 -10.06
CA GLN A 50 2.45 -11.28 -10.22
C GLN A 50 1.74 -10.97 -8.90
N TYR A 51 2.16 -11.59 -7.78
CA TYR A 51 1.57 -11.33 -6.46
C TYR A 51 1.93 -9.94 -5.93
N GLY A 52 3.13 -9.43 -6.25
CA GLY A 52 3.54 -8.06 -5.92
C GLY A 52 2.69 -7.01 -6.66
N LEU A 53 2.35 -7.29 -7.92
CA LEU A 53 1.50 -6.43 -8.73
C LEU A 53 0.07 -6.39 -8.19
N TYR A 54 -0.53 -7.55 -7.90
CA TYR A 54 -1.88 -7.61 -7.35
C TYR A 54 -2.00 -6.91 -6.01
N THR A 55 -1.05 -7.14 -5.11
CA THR A 55 -1.04 -6.49 -3.79
C THR A 55 -0.88 -4.98 -3.89
N SER A 56 0.02 -4.49 -4.75
CA SER A 56 0.25 -3.04 -4.92
C SER A 56 -0.95 -2.34 -5.57
N ALA A 57 -1.61 -2.98 -6.53
CA ALA A 57 -2.81 -2.43 -7.15
C ALA A 57 -3.97 -2.30 -6.14
N VAL A 58 -4.25 -3.36 -5.38
CA VAL A 58 -5.30 -3.36 -4.36
C VAL A 58 -4.96 -2.37 -3.23
N ALA A 59 -3.73 -2.39 -2.73
CA ALA A 59 -3.30 -1.47 -1.68
C ALA A 59 -3.39 0.00 -2.12
N GLY A 60 -3.00 0.31 -3.36
CA GLY A 60 -3.11 1.65 -3.93
C GLY A 60 -4.54 2.18 -3.94
N ILE A 61 -5.51 1.36 -4.38
CA ILE A 61 -6.94 1.72 -4.39
C ILE A 61 -7.46 1.91 -2.96
N VAL A 62 -7.19 0.94 -2.07
CA VAL A 62 -7.68 0.99 -0.69
C VAL A 62 -7.14 2.22 0.05
N ILE A 63 -5.88 2.57 -0.16
CA ILE A 63 -5.22 3.68 0.55
C ILE A 63 -5.54 5.03 -0.08
N ALA A 64 -5.79 5.09 -1.40
CA ALA A 64 -6.36 6.30 -2.00
C ALA A 64 -7.71 6.67 -1.36
N LEU A 65 -8.52 5.67 -0.98
CA LEU A 65 -9.81 5.87 -0.32
C LEU A 65 -9.71 6.14 1.19
N THR A 66 -8.82 5.43 1.89
CA THR A 66 -8.75 5.43 3.37
C THR A 66 -7.60 6.24 3.96
N GLY A 67 -6.68 6.71 3.11
CA GLY A 67 -5.41 7.32 3.49
C GLY A 67 -5.53 8.63 4.28
N GLY A 68 -4.52 8.89 5.11
CA GLY A 68 -4.44 10.08 5.96
C GLY A 68 -3.86 11.32 5.28
N SER A 69 -3.20 11.18 4.12
CA SER A 69 -2.51 12.27 3.42
C SER A 69 -2.70 12.18 1.90
N ARG A 70 -2.90 13.36 1.27
CA ARG A 70 -3.10 13.57 -0.17
C ARG A 70 -1.94 13.11 -1.06
N PHE A 71 -0.73 12.96 -0.51
CA PHE A 71 0.48 12.57 -1.25
C PHE A 71 1.05 11.23 -0.76
N SER A 72 0.28 10.47 0.02
CA SER A 72 0.76 9.20 0.54
C SER A 72 0.72 8.16 -0.57
N VAL A 73 1.89 7.67 -0.95
CA VAL A 73 2.03 6.51 -1.84
C VAL A 73 2.26 5.30 -0.95
N SER A 74 1.44 4.28 -1.13
CA SER A 74 1.58 3.01 -0.44
C SER A 74 2.01 1.91 -1.39
N GLY A 75 2.91 1.07 -0.91
CA GLY A 75 3.35 -0.14 -1.59
C GLY A 75 4.07 -1.07 -0.62
N PRO A 76 4.43 -2.28 -1.08
CA PRO A 76 5.26 -3.21 -0.31
C PRO A 76 6.58 -2.52 0.07
N THR A 77 7.00 -2.66 1.33
CA THR A 77 8.22 -2.02 1.85
C THR A 77 9.39 -2.99 1.81
N ALA A 78 10.57 -2.53 1.40
CA ALA A 78 11.79 -3.33 1.37
C ALA A 78 12.12 -3.98 2.72
N ALA A 79 11.81 -3.31 3.83
CA ALA A 79 12.03 -3.84 5.19
C ALA A 79 11.25 -5.13 5.47
N PHE A 80 10.06 -5.31 4.90
CA PHE A 80 9.27 -6.52 5.11
C PHE A 80 9.83 -7.74 4.38
N VAL A 81 10.58 -7.55 3.30
CA VAL A 81 11.12 -8.67 2.50
C VAL A 81 11.99 -9.59 3.34
N VAL A 82 12.83 -9.03 4.20
CA VAL A 82 13.73 -9.79 5.09
C VAL A 82 12.96 -10.66 6.09
N ILE A 83 11.76 -10.22 6.49
CA ILE A 83 10.88 -10.95 7.42
C ILE A 83 10.04 -11.97 6.67
N LEU A 84 9.54 -11.61 5.49
CA LEU A 84 8.64 -12.44 4.69
C LEU A 84 9.34 -13.59 3.97
N TYR A 85 10.61 -13.41 3.56
CA TYR A 85 11.40 -14.44 2.88
C TYR A 85 11.52 -15.75 3.69
N PRO A 86 11.97 -15.75 4.96
CA PRO A 86 12.05 -16.99 5.74
C PRO A 86 10.67 -17.60 6.01
N VAL A 87 9.62 -16.79 6.15
CA VAL A 87 8.24 -17.26 6.33
C VAL A 87 7.73 -17.98 5.07
N SER A 88 8.02 -17.45 3.87
CA SER A 88 7.64 -18.10 2.61
C SER A 88 8.42 -19.39 2.38
N GLN A 89 9.69 -19.46 2.80
CA GLN A 89 10.49 -20.68 2.73
C GLN A 89 9.96 -21.78 3.66
N GLN A 90 9.53 -21.44 4.89
CA GLN A 90 9.07 -22.42 5.87
C GLN A 90 7.61 -22.84 5.68
N PHE A 91 6.73 -21.91 5.32
CA PHE A 91 5.27 -22.13 5.30
C PHE A 91 4.63 -21.92 3.92
N GLY A 92 5.43 -21.61 2.90
CA GLY A 92 4.95 -21.36 1.54
C GLY A 92 4.09 -20.11 1.40
N LEU A 93 3.38 -20.03 0.27
CA LEU A 93 2.44 -18.94 -0.03
C LEU A 93 1.29 -18.86 0.98
N ALA A 94 0.78 -20.01 1.42
CA ALA A 94 -0.32 -20.07 2.37
C ALA A 94 0.06 -19.46 3.73
N GLY A 95 1.24 -19.77 4.25
CA GLY A 95 1.74 -19.16 5.48
C GLY A 95 1.94 -17.65 5.37
N LEU A 96 2.44 -17.18 4.21
CA LEU A 96 2.58 -15.75 3.93
C LEU A 96 1.23 -15.01 3.98
N LEU A 97 0.20 -15.58 3.34
CA LEU A 97 -1.15 -15.00 3.31
C LEU A 97 -1.79 -14.96 4.70
N VAL A 98 -1.64 -16.03 5.48
CA VAL A 98 -2.16 -16.07 6.86
C VAL A 98 -1.42 -15.08 7.76
N ALA A 99 -0.09 -15.02 7.69
CA ALA A 99 0.72 -14.10 8.48
C ALA A 99 0.39 -12.63 8.16
N THR A 100 0.21 -12.30 6.88
CA THR A 100 -0.17 -10.95 6.44
C THR A 100 -1.60 -10.60 6.87
N LEU A 101 -2.55 -11.54 6.80
CA LEU A 101 -3.90 -11.34 7.31
C LEU A 101 -3.89 -11.08 8.84
N MET A 102 -3.15 -11.90 9.60
CA MET A 102 -3.01 -11.72 11.05
C MET A 102 -2.38 -10.37 11.40
N SER A 103 -1.31 -9.99 10.70
CA SER A 103 -0.69 -8.67 10.84
C SER A 103 -1.70 -7.54 10.61
N GLY A 104 -2.52 -7.64 9.56
CA GLY A 104 -3.59 -6.67 9.28
C GLY A 104 -4.61 -6.56 10.42
N ILE A 105 -5.03 -7.68 10.99
CA ILE A 105 -5.94 -7.71 12.15
C ILE A 105 -5.30 -7.01 13.36
N PHE A 106 -4.01 -7.30 13.65
CA PHE A 106 -3.30 -6.64 14.73
C PHE A 106 -3.17 -5.13 14.52
N LEU A 107 -2.89 -4.67 13.28
CA LEU A 107 -2.84 -3.25 12.96
C LEU A 107 -4.18 -2.55 13.18
N ILE A 108 -5.29 -3.21 12.81
CA ILE A 108 -6.65 -2.68 13.07
C ILE A 108 -6.90 -2.60 14.59
N LEU A 109 -6.56 -3.64 15.34
CA LEU A 109 -6.72 -3.66 16.81
C LEU A 109 -5.90 -2.56 17.49
N PHE A 110 -4.62 -2.39 17.11
CA PHE A 110 -3.77 -1.33 17.66
C PHE A 110 -4.25 0.07 17.26
N GLY A 111 -4.78 0.23 16.05
CA GLY A 111 -5.42 1.46 15.59
C GLY A 111 -6.66 1.82 16.42
N LEU A 112 -7.51 0.83 16.74
CA LEU A 112 -8.69 1.01 17.59
C LEU A 112 -8.33 1.29 19.05
N ALA A 113 -7.31 0.62 19.58
CA ALA A 113 -6.81 0.83 20.93
C ALA A 113 -6.04 2.16 21.11
N ARG A 114 -5.87 2.96 20.05
CA ARG A 114 -5.06 4.19 20.02
C ARG A 114 -3.61 4.00 20.50
N LEU A 115 -3.09 2.79 20.45
CA LEU A 115 -1.69 2.52 20.80
C LEU A 115 -0.70 3.04 19.74
N ALA A 116 -1.22 3.42 18.57
CA ALA A 116 -0.47 3.99 17.47
C ALA A 116 -0.78 5.50 17.24
N ALA A 117 -1.36 6.19 18.23
CA ALA A 117 -1.74 7.61 18.16
C ALA A 117 -0.68 8.54 18.77
#